data_AF-A0A9W7UHE5-F1
#
_entry.id   AF-A0A9W7UHE5-F1
#
_cell.length_a   1.000
_cell.length_b   1.000
_cell.length_c   1.000
_cell.angle_alpha   90.00
_cell.angle_beta   90.00
_cell.angle_gamma   90.00
#
_symmetry.space_group_name_H-M   'P 1'
#
loop_
_entity.id
_entity.type
_entity.pdbx_description
1 polymer ?
#
loop_
_entity_poly.entity_id
_entity_poly.type
_entity_poly.pdbx_seq_one_letter_code
_entity_poly.pdbx_strand_id
1 'polypeptide(L)'
;MIGILAGMGPKSTGPFVDTVVARCQTIYGAKHDMDFPHMMIYSCPTPFYMDRPIDHGAMKKAIIDGAQKLESTGVSFIAMPCNTAHLYFEELQRSLSIPILNIVDETLQAIPENTKRVALLATEATVQARIYQDGIAKRNIEYIHHEKWQESINQIITCIKSGEIEEARELWNTLVLQLRDEIDTAIIACTDLNVVASEDFIDSSQCLADAVVEMYLSNKKKHL
;
A
#
# COMPACT_ATOMS: atom_id res chain seq x y z
N MET A 1 -19.69 -3.11 -6.06
CA MET A 1 -18.85 -4.28 -5.69
C MET A 1 -17.40 -3.84 -5.66
N ILE A 2 -16.62 -4.22 -4.65
CA ILE A 2 -15.23 -3.80 -4.50
C ILE A 2 -14.32 -4.74 -5.32
N GLY A 3 -13.36 -4.19 -6.07
CA GLY A 3 -12.28 -4.96 -6.67
C GLY A 3 -10.97 -4.76 -5.91
N ILE A 4 -10.29 -5.85 -5.54
CA ILE A 4 -8.96 -5.82 -4.94
C ILE A 4 -7.97 -6.51 -5.88
N LEU A 5 -7.08 -5.74 -6.51
CA LEU A 5 -5.98 -6.26 -7.33
C LEU A 5 -4.74 -6.45 -6.45
N ALA A 6 -4.57 -7.66 -5.91
CA ALA A 6 -3.52 -8.03 -4.96
C ALA A 6 -2.47 -8.96 -5.61
N GLY A 7 -1.70 -9.69 -4.80
CA GLY A 7 -0.66 -10.61 -5.28
C GLY A 7 0.74 -10.01 -5.47
N MET A 8 0.94 -8.74 -5.10
CA MET A 8 2.18 -7.97 -5.27
C MET A 8 2.75 -7.46 -3.92
N GLY A 9 2.93 -8.31 -2.90
CA GLY A 9 3.16 -9.75 -2.97
C GLY A 9 2.00 -10.65 -2.52
N PRO A 10 2.07 -11.97 -2.81
CA PRO A 10 1.01 -12.90 -2.44
C PRO A 10 0.72 -12.94 -0.93
N LYS A 11 1.76 -12.86 -0.09
CA LYS A 11 1.67 -12.93 1.37
C LYS A 11 0.93 -11.74 2.01
N SER A 12 0.98 -10.55 1.39
CA SER A 12 0.28 -9.36 1.89
C SER A 12 -1.21 -9.30 1.48
N THR A 13 -1.65 -10.18 0.57
CA THR A 13 -3.06 -10.23 0.12
C THR A 13 -4.03 -10.48 1.26
N GLY A 14 -3.80 -11.54 2.05
CA GLY A 14 -4.67 -11.90 3.18
C GLY A 14 -4.77 -10.79 4.22
N PRO A 15 -3.62 -10.32 4.76
CA PRO A 15 -3.60 -9.21 5.72
C PRO A 15 -4.33 -7.96 5.25
N PHE A 16 -4.23 -7.59 3.97
CA PHE A 16 -4.97 -6.45 3.44
C PHE A 16 -6.49 -6.67 3.44
N VAL A 17 -6.95 -7.86 3.04
CA VAL A 17 -8.37 -8.21 3.07
C VAL A 17 -8.91 -8.21 4.50
N ASP A 18 -8.16 -8.79 5.44
CA ASP A 18 -8.50 -8.75 6.87
C ASP A 18 -8.61 -7.32 7.39
N THR A 19 -7.70 -6.44 6.94
CA THR A 19 -7.74 -5.01 7.26
C THR A 19 -9.02 -4.37 6.74
N VAL A 20 -9.40 -4.58 5.47
CA VAL A 20 -10.66 -4.05 4.90
C VAL A 20 -11.89 -4.51 5.70
N VAL A 21 -11.93 -5.79 6.10
CA VAL A 21 -13.01 -6.33 6.94
C VAL A 21 -13.05 -5.64 8.31
N ALA A 22 -11.91 -5.50 8.99
CA ALA A 22 -11.82 -4.79 10.26
C ALA A 22 -12.24 -3.31 10.12
N ARG A 23 -11.89 -2.66 9.01
CA ARG A 23 -12.31 -1.28 8.71
C ARG A 23 -13.81 -1.16 8.47
N CYS A 24 -14.46 -2.15 7.85
CA CYS A 24 -15.94 -2.18 7.75
C CYS A 24 -16.61 -2.18 9.14
N GLN A 25 -16.06 -2.95 10.08
CA GLN A 25 -16.58 -3.05 11.45
C GLN A 25 -16.39 -1.74 12.22
N THR A 26 -15.23 -1.11 12.09
CA THR A 26 -14.90 0.11 12.83
C THR A 26 -15.53 1.37 12.25
N ILE A 27 -15.61 1.51 10.92
CA ILE A 27 -16.09 2.72 10.24
C ILE A 27 -17.62 2.82 10.25
N TYR A 28 -18.34 1.74 9.93
CA TYR A 28 -19.81 1.77 9.85
C TYR A 28 -20.52 0.72 10.68
N GLY A 29 -19.79 0.00 11.54
CA GLY A 29 -20.39 -0.92 12.51
C GLY A 29 -20.93 -2.20 11.90
N ALA A 30 -20.33 -2.70 10.80
CA ALA A 30 -20.69 -4.01 10.23
C ALA A 30 -20.61 -5.11 11.30
N LYS A 31 -21.66 -5.94 11.43
CA LYS A 31 -21.74 -7.00 12.45
C LYS A 31 -22.18 -8.34 11.88
N HIS A 32 -23.10 -8.33 10.92
CA HIS A 32 -23.65 -9.51 10.28
C HIS A 32 -23.03 -9.71 8.91
N ASP A 33 -22.97 -10.94 8.41
CA ASP A 33 -22.32 -11.27 7.13
C ASP A 33 -22.81 -10.40 5.95
N MET A 34 -24.11 -10.11 5.92
CA MET A 34 -24.73 -9.28 4.89
C MET A 34 -24.42 -7.78 5.01
N ASP A 35 -23.81 -7.33 6.11
CA ASP A 35 -23.36 -5.94 6.27
C ASP A 35 -22.08 -5.68 5.48
N PHE A 36 -21.30 -6.73 5.21
CA PHE A 36 -20.01 -6.63 4.52
C PHE A 36 -20.17 -6.51 3.00
N PRO A 37 -19.27 -5.79 2.32
CA PRO A 37 -19.34 -5.59 0.88
C PRO A 37 -19.09 -6.89 0.10
N HIS A 38 -19.73 -7.03 -1.05
CA HIS A 38 -19.27 -7.99 -2.07
C HIS A 38 -17.90 -7.54 -2.60
N MET A 39 -16.93 -8.45 -2.55
CA MET A 39 -15.54 -8.21 -2.97
C MET A 39 -15.10 -9.25 -4.00
N MET A 40 -14.44 -8.80 -5.06
CA MET A 40 -13.66 -9.66 -5.96
C MET A 40 -12.18 -9.43 -5.67
N ILE A 41 -11.50 -10.46 -5.20
CA ILE A 41 -10.07 -10.42 -4.88
C ILE A 41 -9.33 -11.16 -5.99
N TYR A 42 -8.48 -10.45 -6.72
CA TYR A 42 -7.61 -11.05 -7.71
C TYR A 42 -6.16 -10.98 -7.25
N SER A 43 -5.63 -12.13 -6.79
CA SER A 43 -4.20 -12.29 -6.55
C SER A 43 -3.48 -12.44 -7.90
N CYS A 44 -2.83 -11.37 -8.35
CA CYS A 44 -2.13 -11.26 -9.62
C CYS A 44 -0.63 -11.04 -9.37
N PRO A 45 0.19 -12.10 -9.27
CA PRO A 45 1.64 -11.96 -9.17
C PRO A 45 2.23 -11.30 -10.41
N THR A 46 3.17 -10.38 -10.22
CA THR A 46 3.86 -9.64 -11.28
C THR A 46 5.35 -10.00 -11.32
N PRO A 47 6.07 -9.73 -12.43
CA PRO A 47 7.50 -10.03 -12.56
C PRO A 47 8.39 -9.04 -11.80
N PHE A 48 8.16 -8.89 -10.49
CA PHE A 48 8.96 -8.05 -9.59
C PHE A 48 9.94 -8.92 -8.80
N TYR A 49 11.20 -8.47 -8.74
CA TYR A 49 12.31 -9.16 -8.08
C TYR A 49 13.14 -8.12 -7.34
N MET A 50 13.58 -8.44 -6.12
CA MET A 50 14.35 -7.50 -5.29
C MET A 50 15.81 -7.37 -5.74
N ASP A 51 16.35 -8.39 -6.40
CA ASP A 51 17.77 -8.56 -6.72
C ASP A 51 18.15 -8.17 -8.16
N ARG A 52 17.20 -7.62 -8.93
CA ARG A 52 17.44 -7.19 -10.31
C ARG A 52 16.57 -6.00 -10.73
N PRO A 53 16.98 -5.26 -11.78
CA PRO A 53 16.20 -4.15 -12.29
C PRO A 53 14.78 -4.54 -12.70
N ILE A 54 13.84 -3.61 -12.53
CA ILE A 54 12.45 -3.80 -12.94
C ILE A 54 12.36 -3.75 -14.47
N ASP A 55 11.76 -4.78 -15.06
CA ASP A 55 11.22 -4.66 -16.42
C ASP A 55 9.91 -3.88 -16.37
N HIS A 56 10.00 -2.58 -16.57
CA HIS A 56 8.84 -1.68 -16.50
C HIS A 56 7.76 -2.02 -17.53
N GLY A 57 8.14 -2.53 -18.70
CA GLY A 57 7.20 -2.92 -19.74
C GLY A 57 6.39 -4.16 -19.32
N ALA A 58 7.08 -5.19 -18.84
CA ALA A 58 6.45 -6.42 -18.36
C ALA A 58 5.59 -6.17 -17.11
N MET A 59 6.09 -5.38 -16.15
CA MET A 59 5.35 -5.01 -14.94
C MET A 59 4.06 -4.26 -15.28
N LYS A 60 4.16 -3.18 -16.07
CA LYS A 60 2.99 -2.38 -16.45
C LYS A 60 1.96 -3.21 -17.19
N LYS A 61 2.39 -4.03 -18.15
CA LYS A 61 1.48 -4.92 -18.89
C LYS A 61 0.75 -5.89 -17.95
N ALA A 62 1.46 -6.56 -17.05
CA ALA A 62 0.86 -7.50 -16.11
C ALA A 62 -0.20 -6.83 -15.20
N ILE A 63 0.11 -5.63 -14.69
CA ILE A 63 -0.80 -4.88 -13.82
C ILE A 63 -2.06 -4.43 -14.58
N ILE A 64 -1.90 -3.86 -15.78
CA ILE A 64 -3.03 -3.39 -16.60
C ILE A 64 -3.93 -4.57 -17.01
N ASP A 65 -3.34 -5.66 -17.52
CA ASP A 65 -4.09 -6.86 -17.89
C ASP A 65 -4.87 -7.41 -16.68
N GLY A 66 -4.24 -7.40 -15.49
CA GLY A 66 -4.85 -7.84 -14.25
C GLY A 66 -6.03 -6.96 -13.82
N ALA A 67 -5.87 -5.64 -13.92
CA ALA A 67 -6.91 -4.67 -13.58
C ALA A 67 -8.10 -4.73 -14.54
N GLN A 68 -7.86 -4.83 -15.85
CA GLN A 68 -8.92 -4.99 -16.84
C GLN A 68 -9.67 -6.31 -16.67
N LYS A 69 -8.95 -7.39 -16.32
CA LYS A 69 -9.59 -8.65 -15.98
C LYS A 69 -10.49 -8.51 -14.75
N LEU A 70 -10.05 -7.80 -13.73
CA LEU A 70 -10.85 -7.53 -12.54
C LEU A 70 -12.06 -6.63 -12.85
N GLU A 71 -11.88 -5.56 -13.62
CA GLU A 71 -12.96 -4.69 -14.10
C GLU A 71 -14.05 -5.50 -14.83
N SER A 72 -13.66 -6.45 -15.68
CA SER A 72 -14.61 -7.31 -16.43
C SER A 72 -15.55 -8.15 -15.55
N THR A 73 -15.28 -8.25 -14.24
CA THR A 73 -16.14 -8.92 -13.26
C THR A 73 -17.30 -8.06 -12.74
N GLY A 74 -17.38 -6.79 -13.15
CA GLY A 74 -18.45 -5.87 -12.73
C GLY A 74 -18.18 -5.15 -11.40
N VAL A 75 -16.92 -5.07 -10.97
CA VAL A 75 -16.54 -4.22 -9.84
C VAL A 75 -16.75 -2.74 -10.17
N SER A 76 -17.11 -1.96 -9.16
CA SER A 76 -17.42 -0.52 -9.32
C SER A 76 -16.20 0.39 -9.16
N PHE A 77 -15.15 -0.12 -8.52
CA PHE A 77 -13.85 0.55 -8.34
C PHE A 77 -12.80 -0.49 -7.94
N ILE A 78 -11.52 -0.14 -8.07
CA ILE A 78 -10.39 -1.01 -7.74
C ILE A 78 -9.53 -0.40 -6.63
N ALA A 79 -9.04 -1.25 -5.73
CA ALA A 79 -7.92 -0.96 -4.83
C ALA A 79 -6.76 -1.91 -5.13
N MET A 80 -5.54 -1.38 -5.03
CA MET A 80 -4.31 -2.13 -5.32
C MET A 80 -3.32 -1.97 -4.15
N PRO A 81 -3.21 -2.93 -3.22
CA PRO A 81 -2.35 -2.80 -2.03
C PRO A 81 -0.86 -3.05 -2.35
N CYS A 82 -0.31 -2.25 -3.27
CA CYS A 82 1.09 -2.28 -3.67
C CYS A 82 1.58 -0.89 -4.08
N ASN A 83 2.44 -0.28 -3.25
CA ASN A 83 3.02 1.03 -3.53
C ASN A 83 3.90 1.03 -4.79
N THR A 84 4.73 0.00 -4.98
CA THR A 84 5.57 -0.11 -6.19
C THR A 84 4.74 -0.19 -7.48
N ALA A 85 3.54 -0.77 -7.44
CA ALA A 85 2.66 -0.84 -8.62
C ALA A 85 2.08 0.53 -9.02
N HIS A 86 2.03 1.50 -8.08
CA HIS A 86 1.55 2.86 -8.33
C HIS A 86 2.53 3.71 -9.15
N LEU A 87 3.73 3.20 -9.44
CA LEU A 87 4.61 3.79 -10.47
C LEU A 87 3.91 3.95 -11.82
N TYR A 88 2.90 3.11 -12.10
CA TYR A 88 2.15 3.10 -13.36
C TYR A 88 0.70 3.58 -13.19
N PHE A 89 0.40 4.32 -12.11
CA PHE A 89 -0.97 4.68 -11.74
C PHE A 89 -1.69 5.45 -12.85
N GLU A 90 -1.03 6.41 -13.51
CA GLU A 90 -1.66 7.20 -14.57
C GLU A 90 -2.07 6.34 -15.78
N GLU A 91 -1.17 5.49 -16.30
CA GLU A 91 -1.52 4.61 -17.41
C GLU A 91 -2.56 3.57 -17.01
N LEU A 92 -2.49 3.07 -15.78
CA LEU A 92 -3.46 2.13 -15.24
C LEU A 92 -4.86 2.77 -15.16
N GLN A 93 -5.00 3.96 -14.58
CA GLN A 93 -6.28 4.66 -14.52
C GLN A 93 -6.83 5.00 -15.91
N ARG A 94 -5.97 5.37 -16.88
CA ARG A 94 -6.39 5.61 -18.27
C ARG A 94 -6.85 4.34 -18.99
N SER A 95 -6.43 3.17 -18.52
CA SER A 95 -6.78 1.87 -19.13
C SER A 95 -8.10 1.27 -18.62
N LEU A 96 -8.72 1.92 -17.62
CA LEU A 96 -9.93 1.48 -16.93
C LEU A 96 -11.07 2.50 -17.16
N SER A 97 -12.30 2.00 -17.17
CA SER A 97 -13.54 2.80 -17.19
C SER A 97 -14.07 3.13 -15.79
N ILE A 98 -13.57 2.43 -14.78
CA ILE A 98 -13.88 2.63 -13.35
C ILE A 98 -12.72 3.29 -12.60
N PRO A 99 -12.98 3.95 -11.45
CA PRO A 99 -11.92 4.54 -10.65
C PRO A 99 -11.04 3.48 -9.99
N ILE A 100 -9.75 3.76 -9.90
CA ILE A 100 -8.80 3.07 -9.02
C ILE A 100 -8.34 4.03 -7.92
N LEU A 101 -8.36 3.57 -6.67
CA LEU A 101 -7.85 4.32 -5.53
C LEU A 101 -6.33 4.44 -5.60
N ASN A 102 -5.80 5.63 -5.33
CA ASN A 102 -4.37 5.88 -5.30
C ASN A 102 -3.84 5.76 -3.86
N ILE A 103 -3.19 4.64 -3.53
CA ILE A 103 -2.65 4.40 -2.18
C ILE A 103 -1.72 5.54 -1.71
N VAL A 104 -0.98 6.16 -2.63
CA VAL A 104 -0.04 7.25 -2.30
C VAL A 104 -0.81 8.46 -1.81
N ASP A 105 -1.86 8.87 -2.54
CA ASP A 105 -2.66 10.04 -2.18
C ASP A 105 -3.39 9.82 -0.85
N GLU A 106 -3.96 8.63 -0.64
CA GLU A 106 -4.65 8.30 0.63
C GLU A 106 -3.68 8.29 1.81
N THR A 107 -2.49 7.73 1.61
CA THR A 107 -1.46 7.68 2.66
C THR A 107 -0.96 9.09 3.00
N LEU A 108 -0.74 9.94 2.00
CA LEU A 108 -0.28 11.31 2.22
C LEU A 108 -1.34 12.19 2.93
N GLN A 109 -2.63 11.88 2.78
CA GLN A 109 -3.71 12.55 3.50
C GLN A 109 -3.75 12.18 4.99
N ALA A 110 -3.26 10.98 5.34
CA ALA A 110 -3.20 10.51 6.72
C ALA A 110 -2.02 11.09 7.52
N ILE A 111 -1.12 11.86 6.89
CA ILE A 111 -0.02 12.51 7.61
C ILE A 111 -0.58 13.59 8.54
N PRO A 112 -0.29 13.56 9.86
CA PRO A 112 -0.72 14.59 10.78
C PRO A 112 -0.26 15.99 10.35
N GLU A 113 -1.14 16.99 10.48
CA GLU A 113 -0.87 18.37 10.04
C GLU A 113 0.35 19.01 10.72
N ASN A 114 0.73 18.53 11.91
CA ASN A 114 1.85 19.03 12.70
C ASN A 114 3.18 18.30 12.44
N THR A 115 3.20 17.30 11.55
CA THR A 115 4.43 16.58 11.17
C THR A 115 5.38 17.52 10.41
N LYS A 116 6.65 17.57 10.82
CA LYS A 116 7.70 18.36 10.17
C LYS A 116 8.73 17.48 9.47
N ARG A 117 9.03 16.31 10.03
CA ARG A 117 10.04 15.37 9.52
C ARG A 117 9.43 13.98 9.35
N VAL A 118 9.55 13.40 8.16
CA VAL A 118 9.01 12.09 7.85
C VAL A 118 10.05 11.19 7.17
N ALA A 119 10.13 9.92 7.59
CA ALA A 119 10.83 8.88 6.83
C ALA A 119 9.86 8.09 5.95
N LEU A 120 10.37 7.55 4.84
CA LEU A 120 9.64 6.63 3.98
C LEU A 120 10.27 5.24 4.06
N LEU A 121 9.51 4.27 4.54
CA LEU A 121 9.91 2.87 4.63
C LEU A 121 9.33 2.12 3.43
N ALA A 122 10.09 2.08 2.33
CA ALA A 122 9.63 1.53 1.08
C ALA A 122 10.73 0.75 0.34
N THR A 123 10.34 0.05 -0.73
CA THR A 123 11.31 -0.54 -1.65
C THR A 123 12.15 0.54 -2.31
N GLU A 124 13.39 0.19 -2.69
CA GLU A 124 14.27 1.05 -3.47
C GLU A 124 13.56 1.65 -4.69
N ALA A 125 12.83 0.83 -5.44
CA ALA A 125 12.09 1.28 -6.62
C ALA A 125 11.03 2.36 -6.31
N THR A 126 10.38 2.28 -5.15
CA THR A 126 9.41 3.27 -4.69
C THR A 126 10.10 4.59 -4.36
N VAL A 127 11.24 4.52 -3.67
CA VAL A 127 12.05 5.70 -3.32
C VAL A 127 12.60 6.37 -4.57
N GLN A 128 13.23 5.61 -5.47
CA GLN A 128 13.83 6.14 -6.71
C GLN A 128 12.81 6.74 -7.66
N ALA A 129 11.60 6.16 -7.75
CA ALA A 129 10.52 6.71 -8.56
C ALA A 129 9.87 7.97 -7.96
N ARG A 130 10.25 8.35 -6.74
CA ARG A 130 9.82 9.57 -6.06
C ARG A 130 8.30 9.71 -5.86
N ILE A 131 7.56 8.60 -5.83
CA ILE A 131 6.09 8.66 -5.86
C ILE A 131 5.49 9.34 -4.62
N TYR A 132 6.18 9.31 -3.47
CA TYR A 132 5.74 9.96 -2.23
C TYR A 132 6.36 11.35 -2.03
N GLN A 133 7.61 11.53 -2.42
CA GLN A 133 8.46 12.65 -2.02
C GLN A 133 7.92 13.98 -2.53
N ASP A 134 7.37 14.00 -3.74
CA ASP A 134 6.78 15.21 -4.30
C ASP A 134 5.49 15.60 -3.56
N GLY A 135 4.73 14.61 -3.07
CA GLY A 135 3.56 14.83 -2.23
C GLY A 135 3.89 15.27 -0.80
N ILE A 136 4.98 14.75 -0.23
CA ILE A 136 5.54 15.17 1.06
C ILE A 136 6.02 16.63 0.97
N ALA A 137 6.79 16.97 -0.07
CA ALA A 137 7.30 18.33 -0.27
C ALA A 137 6.18 19.36 -0.43
N LYS A 138 5.10 19.04 -1.15
CA LYS A 138 3.90 19.91 -1.29
C LYS A 138 3.21 20.23 0.05
N ARG A 139 3.42 19.40 1.08
CA ARG A 139 2.91 19.60 2.44
C ARG A 139 3.88 20.37 3.34
N ASN A 140 5.01 20.83 2.81
CA ASN A 140 6.09 21.48 3.56
C ASN A 140 6.69 20.59 4.67
N ILE A 141 6.71 19.29 4.45
CA ILE A 141 7.32 18.31 5.35
C ILE A 141 8.71 17.95 4.82
N GLU A 142 9.70 17.90 5.70
CA GLU A 142 11.05 17.46 5.39
C GLU A 142 11.08 15.92 5.27
N TYR A 143 11.54 15.44 4.12
CA TYR A 143 11.78 14.02 3.90
C TYR A 143 13.18 13.64 4.41
N ILE A 144 13.22 12.86 5.48
CA ILE A 144 14.47 12.36 6.08
C ILE A 144 14.77 10.97 5.50
N HIS A 145 15.97 10.82 4.97
CA HIS A 145 16.42 9.58 4.35
C HIS A 145 17.92 9.39 4.55
N HIS A 146 18.31 8.15 4.85
CA HIS A 146 19.70 7.71 4.89
C HIS A 146 19.84 6.40 4.14
N GLU A 147 20.90 6.27 3.34
CA GLU A 147 21.20 5.04 2.58
C GLU A 147 21.23 3.78 3.46
N LYS A 148 21.77 3.90 4.68
CA LYS A 148 21.79 2.78 5.65
C LYS A 148 20.41 2.29 6.06
N TRP A 149 19.44 3.20 6.19
CA TRP A 149 18.05 2.82 6.47
C TRP A 149 17.47 2.06 5.29
N GLN A 150 17.75 2.52 4.07
CA GLN A 150 17.28 1.86 2.85
C GLN A 150 17.85 0.45 2.69
N GLU A 151 19.14 0.26 2.97
CA GLU A 151 19.77 -1.07 3.02
C GLU A 151 19.06 -1.99 4.02
N SER A 152 18.81 -1.51 5.25
CA SER A 152 18.08 -2.28 6.27
C SER A 152 16.65 -2.61 5.84
N ILE A 153 15.92 -1.66 5.26
CA ILE A 153 14.55 -1.87 4.78
C ILE A 153 14.53 -2.95 3.69
N ASN A 154 15.44 -2.90 2.72
CA ASN A 154 15.54 -3.88 1.65
C ASN A 154 15.86 -5.29 2.19
N GLN A 155 16.72 -5.40 3.21
CA GLN A 155 17.02 -6.65 3.89
C GLN A 155 15.78 -7.20 4.61
N ILE A 156 15.07 -6.38 5.39
CA ILE A 156 13.84 -6.77 6.09
C ILE A 156 12.80 -7.31 5.09
N ILE A 157 12.55 -6.60 3.99
CA ILE A 157 11.61 -7.02 2.95
C ILE A 157 12.03 -8.37 2.34
N THR A 158 13.34 -8.57 2.13
CA THR A 158 13.88 -9.83 1.59
C THR A 158 13.63 -10.99 2.55
N CYS A 159 13.98 -10.84 3.84
CA CYS A 159 13.72 -11.85 4.87
C CYS A 159 12.23 -12.21 4.96
N ILE A 160 11.33 -11.21 4.93
CA ILE A 160 9.87 -11.44 4.97
C ILE A 160 9.38 -12.27 3.78
N LYS A 161 9.87 -11.96 2.57
CA LYS A 161 9.54 -12.68 1.33
C LYS A 161 10.11 -14.09 1.31
N SER A 162 11.28 -14.32 1.92
CA SER A 162 11.91 -15.63 2.08
C SER A 162 11.34 -16.47 3.23
N GLY A 163 10.57 -15.85 4.13
CA GLY A 163 9.95 -16.52 5.29
C GLY A 163 10.74 -16.43 6.59
N GLU A 164 11.84 -15.68 6.62
CA GLU A 164 12.74 -15.46 7.75
C GLU A 164 12.19 -14.33 8.66
N ILE A 165 11.03 -14.57 9.28
CA ILE A 165 10.29 -13.51 10.00
C ILE A 165 11.00 -13.03 11.27
N GLU A 166 11.71 -13.91 11.98
CA GLU A 166 12.39 -13.51 13.22
C GLU A 166 13.56 -12.56 12.95
N GLU A 167 14.38 -12.89 11.94
CA GLU A 167 15.48 -12.02 11.49
C GLU A 167 14.96 -10.68 11.00
N ALA A 168 13.87 -10.68 10.23
CA ALA A 168 13.20 -9.45 9.80
C ALA A 168 12.76 -8.58 11.00
N ARG A 169 12.30 -9.20 12.10
CA ARG A 169 11.87 -8.49 13.30
C ARG A 169 13.04 -7.89 14.07
N GLU A 170 14.17 -8.59 14.17
CA GLU A 170 15.39 -8.07 14.80
C GLU A 170 15.94 -6.84 14.05
N LEU A 171 15.98 -6.94 12.70
CA LEU A 171 16.37 -5.83 11.84
C LEU A 171 15.41 -4.65 11.95
N TRP A 172 14.10 -4.91 11.98
CA TRP A 172 13.06 -3.88 12.16
C TRP A 172 13.24 -3.11 13.46
N ASN A 173 13.40 -3.81 14.59
CA ASN A 173 13.60 -3.19 15.90
C ASN A 173 14.84 -2.28 15.92
N THR A 174 15.92 -2.72 15.26
CA THR A 174 17.15 -1.93 15.13
C THR A 174 16.91 -0.67 14.30
N LEU A 175 16.22 -0.79 13.17
CA LEU A 175 15.87 0.35 12.31
C LEU A 175 15.00 1.37 13.06
N VAL A 176 13.97 0.93 13.76
CA VAL A 176 13.06 1.81 14.52
C VAL A 176 13.83 2.63 15.56
N LEU A 177 14.80 2.04 16.25
CA LEU A 177 15.63 2.77 17.21
C LEU A 177 16.45 3.88 16.55
N GLN A 178 16.92 3.68 15.32
CA GLN A 178 17.66 4.70 14.56
C GLN A 178 16.75 5.85 14.09
N LEU A 179 15.48 5.55 13.80
CA LEU A 179 14.52 6.54 13.32
C LEU A 179 14.09 7.55 14.41
N ARG A 180 13.97 7.09 15.67
CA ARG A 180 13.26 7.81 16.76
C ARG A 180 13.68 9.27 16.99
N ASP A 181 14.96 9.59 16.86
CA ASP A 181 15.46 10.95 17.16
C ASP A 181 15.46 11.88 15.92
N GLU A 182 15.30 11.30 14.73
CA GLU A 182 15.48 12.02 13.46
C GLU A 182 14.15 12.41 12.79
N ILE A 183 13.06 11.70 13.09
CA ILE A 183 11.76 11.90 12.45
C ILE A 183 10.65 12.12 13.47
N ASP A 184 9.56 12.74 13.03
CA ASP A 184 8.34 12.85 13.84
C ASP A 184 7.40 11.65 13.59
N THR A 185 7.43 11.09 12.38
CA THR A 185 6.72 9.85 12.01
C THR A 185 7.36 9.19 10.78
N ALA A 186 6.97 7.96 10.48
CA ALA A 186 7.35 7.26 9.25
C ALA A 186 6.11 6.80 8.47
N ILE A 187 6.27 6.67 7.15
CA ILE A 187 5.29 6.05 6.28
C ILE A 187 5.76 4.64 5.94
N ILE A 188 4.95 3.63 6.27
CA ILE A 188 5.15 2.26 5.82
C ILE A 188 4.54 2.13 4.43
N ALA A 189 5.40 2.29 3.41
CA ALA A 189 5.05 2.22 1.99
C ALA A 189 5.55 0.92 1.33
N CYS A 190 5.68 -0.16 2.10
CA CYS A 190 5.76 -1.52 1.59
C CYS A 190 4.87 -2.42 2.42
N THR A 191 3.84 -3.01 1.81
CA THR A 191 2.81 -3.79 2.52
C THR A 191 3.35 -5.09 3.13
N ASP A 192 4.55 -5.53 2.71
CA ASP A 192 5.27 -6.64 3.35
C ASP A 192 5.77 -6.27 4.76
N LEU A 193 6.11 -5.00 5.03
CA LEU A 193 6.65 -4.54 6.33
C LEU A 193 5.63 -4.62 7.47
N ASN A 194 4.33 -4.61 7.15
CA ASN A 194 3.25 -4.72 8.15
C ASN A 194 3.30 -6.03 8.96
N VAL A 195 4.06 -7.02 8.49
CA VAL A 195 4.29 -8.28 9.22
C VAL A 195 5.12 -8.08 10.49
N VAL A 196 6.00 -7.08 10.51
CA VAL A 196 6.93 -6.81 11.61
C VAL A 196 6.69 -5.46 12.29
N ALA A 197 6.02 -4.53 11.62
CA ALA A 197 5.70 -3.22 12.17
C ALA A 197 4.78 -3.32 13.41
N SER A 198 5.12 -2.56 14.44
CA SER A 198 4.35 -2.50 15.70
C SER A 198 4.13 -1.08 16.22
N GLU A 199 4.82 -0.12 15.62
CA GLU A 199 4.81 1.29 15.92
C GLU A 199 3.59 1.98 15.31
N ASP A 200 3.21 3.12 15.90
CA ASP A 200 2.15 3.99 15.38
C ASP A 200 2.69 4.83 14.21
N PHE A 201 3.13 4.14 13.16
CA PHE A 201 3.52 4.72 11.88
C PHE A 201 2.34 4.72 10.91
N ILE A 202 2.42 5.60 9.91
CA ILE A 202 1.39 5.72 8.90
C ILE A 202 1.47 4.51 7.96
N ASP A 203 0.53 3.58 8.09
CA ASP A 203 0.46 2.37 7.30
C ASP A 203 -0.35 2.60 6.02
N SER A 204 0.33 2.59 4.88
CA SER A 204 -0.30 2.78 3.56
C SER A 204 -1.41 1.74 3.26
N SER A 205 -1.30 0.52 3.79
CA SER A 205 -2.34 -0.50 3.64
C SER A 205 -3.60 -0.13 4.41
N GLN A 206 -3.47 0.42 5.61
CA GLN A 206 -4.61 0.87 6.40
C GLN A 206 -5.28 2.09 5.77
N CYS A 207 -4.49 3.07 5.31
CA CYS A 207 -5.01 4.24 4.60
C CYS A 207 -5.81 3.82 3.35
N LEU A 208 -5.30 2.87 2.56
CA LEU A 208 -6.03 2.34 1.40
C LEU A 208 -7.30 1.59 1.82
N ALA A 209 -7.26 0.79 2.89
CA ALA A 209 -8.42 0.07 3.39
C ALA A 209 -9.53 1.02 3.87
N ASP A 210 -9.17 2.15 4.49
CA ASP A 210 -10.11 3.22 4.86
C ASP A 210 -10.78 3.82 3.63
N ALA A 211 -9.99 4.22 2.65
CA ALA A 211 -10.49 4.75 1.39
C ALA A 211 -11.40 3.75 0.64
N VAL A 212 -11.10 2.45 0.71
CA VAL A 212 -11.95 1.39 0.15
C VAL A 212 -13.33 1.39 0.80
N VAL A 213 -13.39 1.42 2.13
CA VAL A 213 -14.65 1.39 2.88
C VAL A 213 -15.44 2.67 2.66
N GLU A 214 -14.78 3.83 2.67
CA GLU A 214 -15.40 5.13 2.42
C GLU A 214 -15.97 5.23 1.00
N MET A 215 -15.22 4.80 -0.01
CA MET A 215 -15.68 4.74 -1.40
C MET A 215 -16.87 3.79 -1.56
N TYR A 216 -16.85 2.64 -0.88
CA TYR A 216 -17.99 1.71 -0.86
C TYR A 216 -19.26 2.37 -0.29
N LEU A 217 -19.15 3.06 0.85
CA LEU A 217 -20.28 3.75 1.48
C LEU A 217 -20.81 4.90 0.60
N SER A 218 -19.91 5.66 -0.04
CA SER A 218 -20.26 6.73 -0.97
C SER A 218 -21.05 6.18 -2.18
N ASN A 219 -20.61 5.07 -2.76
CA ASN A 219 -21.33 4.44 -3.88
C ASN A 219 -22.67 3.85 -3.45
N LYS A 220 -22.77 3.28 -2.25
CA LYS A 220 -24.06 2.78 -1.71
C LYS A 220 -25.10 3.89 -1.60
N LYS A 221 -24.70 5.10 -1.17
CA LYS A 221 -25.59 6.27 -1.07
C LYS A 221 -26.08 6.77 -2.44
N LYS A 222 -25.32 6.59 -3.52
CA LYS A 222 -25.72 7.03 -4.88
C LYS A 222 -26.74 6.10 -5.54
N HIS A 223 -26.93 4.89 -5.00
CA HIS A 223 -27.83 3.87 -5.55
C HIS A 223 -29.06 3.60 -4.67
N LEU A 224 -29.24 4.39 -3.60
CA LEU A 224 -30.45 4.46 -2.78
C LEU A 224 -31.26 5.70 -3.21
#